data_AF-A0A1Y4A4U9-F1
#
_entry.id   AF-A0A1Y4A4U9-F1
#
_cell.length_a   1.000
_cell.length_b   1.000
_cell.length_c   1.000
_cell.angle_alpha   90.00
_cell.angle_beta   90.00
_cell.angle_gamma   90.00
#
_symmetry.space_group_name_H-M   'P 1'
#
loop_
_entity.id
_entity.type
_entity.pdbx_description
1 polymer ?
#
loop_
_entity_poly.entity_id
_entity_poly.type
_entity_poly.pdbx_seq_one_letter_code
_entity_poly.pdbx_strand_id
1 'polypeptide(L)' 'MHQLHVMLSEKDYTHLKEQQRRSGLSASALIRSLLADLEIKERPTEMVMQVCRELGLVLKIAEYCIISTKWR' A
#
# COMPACT_ATOMS: atom_id res chain seq x y z
N MET A 1 7.77 -21.60 3.16
CA MET A 1 7.99 -20.33 3.88
C MET A 1 9.49 -20.04 3.82
N HIS A 2 9.92 -19.05 3.04
CA HIS A 2 11.33 -18.65 3.01
C HIS A 2 11.51 -17.47 3.96
N GLN A 3 12.43 -17.61 4.93
CA GLN A 3 12.71 -16.60 5.93
C GLN A 3 14.07 -15.98 5.64
N LEU A 4 14.10 -14.67 5.42
CA LEU A 4 15.32 -13.91 5.19
C LEU A 4 15.63 -13.09 6.44
N HIS A 5 16.81 -13.28 7.02
CA HIS A 5 17.32 -12.44 8.09
C HIS A 5 18.33 -11.46 7.51
N VAL A 6 18.17 -10.18 7.86
CA VAL A 6 19.08 -9.11 7.44
C VAL A 6 19.57 -8.41 8.70
N MET A 7 20.89 -8.36 8.87
CA MET A 7 21.51 -7.50 9.88
C MET A 7 21.77 -6.14 9.26
N LEU A 8 21.34 -5.10 9.96
CA LEU A 8 21.50 -3.70 9.54
C LEU A 8 22.41 -3.00 10.54
N SER A 9 23.19 -2.03 10.06
CA SER A 9 23.84 -1.07 10.95
C SER A 9 22.76 -0.21 11.62
N GLU A 10 23.10 0.45 12.74
CA GLU A 10 22.16 1.35 13.43
C GLU A 10 21.65 2.48 12.53
N LYS A 11 22.52 2.99 11.65
CA LYS A 11 22.19 4.03 10.68
C LYS A 11 21.16 3.53 9.67
N ASP A 12 21.38 2.34 9.12
CA ASP A 12 20.48 1.76 8.11
C ASP A 12 19.14 1.36 8.73
N TYR A 13 19.15 0.87 9.97
CA TYR A 13 17.94 0.59 10.72
C TYR A 13 17.12 1.87 10.96
N THR A 14 17.78 2.96 11.38
CA THR A 14 17.11 4.26 11.58
C THR A 14 16.51 4.78 10.27
N HIS A 15 17.24 4.67 9.16
CA HIS A 15 16.76 5.06 7.85
C HIS A 15 15.55 4.23 7.40
N LEU A 16 15.60 2.91 7.60
CA LEU A 16 14.49 2.01 7.30
C LEU A 16 13.24 2.37 8.13
N LYS A 17 13.41 2.70 9.41
CA LYS A 17 12.30 3.12 10.29
C LYS A 17 11.66 4.43 9.85
N GLU A 18 12.45 5.38 9.38
CA GLU A 18 11.91 6.63 8.83
C GLU A 18 11.15 6.39 7.52
N GLN A 19 11.67 5.55 6.63
CA GLN A 19 10.94 5.16 5.42
C GLN A 19 9.64 4.39 5.74
N GLN A 20 9.66 3.54 6.76
CA GLN A 20 8.46 2.87 7.27
C GLN A 20 7.41 3.89 7.73
N ARG A 21 7.83 4.93 8.48
CA ARG A 21 6.96 6.00 8.96
C ARG A 21 6.36 6.81 7.82
N ARG A 22 7.16 7.17 6.82
CA ARG A 22 6.73 7.98 5.67
C ARG A 22 5.79 7.23 4.73
N SER A 23 6.09 5.96 4.44
CA SER A 23 5.26 5.14 3.54
C SER A 23 3.99 4.61 4.20
N GLY A 24 3.98 4.47 5.53
CA GLY A 24 2.89 3.82 6.27
C GLY A 24 2.83 2.30 6.08
N LEU A 25 3.85 1.70 5.45
CA LEU A 25 3.95 0.25 5.25
C LEU A 25 4.51 -0.43 6.51
N SER A 26 4.25 -1.73 6.66
CA SER A 26 5.00 -2.54 7.63
C SER A 26 6.43 -2.76 7.13
N ALA A 27 7.40 -2.94 8.04
CA ALA A 27 8.80 -3.17 7.64
C ALA A 27 8.96 -4.34 6.66
N SER A 28 8.19 -5.42 6.84
CA SER A 28 8.24 -6.57 5.92
C SER A 28 7.65 -6.26 4.54
N ALA A 29 6.59 -5.45 4.47
CA ALA A 29 6.03 -4.99 3.20
C ALA A 29 7.01 -4.04 2.49
N LEU A 30 7.63 -3.13 3.25
CA LEU A 30 8.64 -2.21 2.74
C LEU A 30 9.84 -2.94 2.14
N ILE A 31 10.42 -3.91 2.87
CA ILE A 31 11.55 -4.71 2.39
C ILE A 31 11.17 -5.50 1.13
N ARG A 32 9.97 -6.09 1.08
CA ARG A 32 9.50 -6.79 -0.13
C ARG A 32 9.33 -5.85 -1.32
N SER A 33 8.81 -4.64 -1.10
CA SER A 33 8.68 -3.64 -2.15
C SER A 33 10.05 -3.17 -2.67
N LEU A 34 11.02 -2.96 -1.78
CA LEU A 34 12.40 -2.64 -2.15
C LEU A 34 13.04 -3.77 -2.97
N LEU A 35 12.88 -5.02 -2.54
CA LEU A 35 13.40 -6.19 -3.27
C LEU A 35 12.73 -6.37 -4.64
N ALA A 36 11.48 -5.94 -4.79
CA ALA A 36 10.73 -5.97 -6.04
C ALA A 36 10.95 -4.71 -6.91
N ASP A 37 11.88 -3.82 -6.50
CA ASP A 37 12.21 -2.56 -7.18
C ASP A 37 10.99 -1.64 -7.39
N LEU A 38 10.05 -1.67 -6.44
CA LEU A 38 8.85 -0.85 -6.48
C LEU A 38 9.12 0.53 -5.89
N GLU A 39 8.61 1.56 -6.55
CA GLU A 39 8.64 2.94 -6.05
C GLU A 39 7.81 3.06 -4.76
N ILE A 40 8.49 3.34 -3.64
CA ILE A 40 7.82 3.56 -2.35
C ILE A 40 7.41 5.02 -2.26
N LYS A 41 6.11 5.26 -2.45
CA LYS A 41 5.51 6.58 -2.31
C LYS A 41 5.20 6.88 -0.84
N GLU A 42 5.16 8.17 -0.52
CA GLU A 42 4.70 8.62 0.78
C GLU A 42 3.23 8.22 1.01
N ARG A 43 2.88 8.04 2.28
CA ARG A 43 1.52 7.77 2.68
C ARG A 43 0.62 8.90 2.18
N PRO A 44 -0.41 8.59 1.37
CA PRO A 44 -1.35 9.60 0.92
C PRO A 44 -2.03 10.30 2.11
N THR A 45 -2.32 11.59 1.97
CA THR A 45 -3.10 12.36 2.95
C THR A 45 -4.49 11.77 3.15
N GLU A 46 -5.10 12.02 4.32
CA GLU A 46 -6.43 11.49 4.64
C GLU A 46 -7.48 11.86 3.58
N MET A 47 -7.42 13.08 3.06
CA MET A 47 -8.31 13.52 1.97
C MET A 47 -8.16 12.66 0.70
N VAL A 48 -6.93 12.33 0.31
CA VAL A 48 -6.68 11.47 -0.86
C VAL A 48 -7.17 10.05 -0.58
N MET A 49 -6.92 9.52 0.62
CA MET A 49 -7.44 8.21 1.02
C MET A 49 -8.97 8.16 1.03
N GLN A 50 -9.62 9.25 1.45
CA GLN A 50 -11.09 9.35 1.44
C GLN A 50 -11.63 9.35 0.00
N VAL A 51 -11.06 10.16 -0.89
CA VAL A 51 -11.42 10.18 -2.31
C VAL A 51 -11.22 8.79 -2.94
N CYS A 52 -10.11 8.11 -2.66
CA CYS A 52 -9.88 6.75 -3.15
C CYS A 52 -10.94 5.75 -2.65
N ARG A 53 -11.40 5.87 -1.40
CA ARG A 53 -12.48 5.04 -0.85
C ARG A 53 -13.81 5.32 -1.54
N GLU A 54 -14.14 6.58 -1.72
CA GLU A 54 -15.36 7.02 -2.42
C GLU A 54 -15.37 6.54 -3.87
N LEU A 55 -14.26 6.70 -4.60
CA LEU A 55 -14.11 6.19 -5.98
C LEU A 55 -14.20 4.66 -6.05
N GLY A 56 -13.59 3.96 -5.10
CA GLY A 56 -13.68 2.51 -5.01
C GLY A 56 -15.12 2.01 -4.75
N LEU A 57 -15.90 2.76 -3.96
CA LEU A 57 -17.32 2.49 -3.75
C LEU A 57 -18.13 2.75 -5.02
N VAL A 58 -17.86 3.84 -5.73
CA VAL A 58 -18.51 4.16 -7.02
C VAL A 58 -18.26 3.06 -8.05
N LEU A 59 -17.02 2.58 -8.18
CA LEU A 59 -16.69 1.47 -9.09
C LEU A 59 -17.45 0.19 -8.73
N LYS A 60 -17.52 -0.16 -7.44
CA LYS A 60 -18.28 -1.34 -6.97
C LYS A 60 -19.79 -1.22 -7.21
N ILE A 61 -20.37 -0.04 -6.97
CA ILE A 61 -21.79 0.22 -7.22
C ILE A 61 -22.07 0.14 -8.73
N ALA A 62 -21.19 0.71 -9.57
CA ALA A 62 -21.32 0.64 -11.01
C ALA A 62 -21.30 -0.82 -11.51
N GLU A 63 -20.38 -1.65 -11.03
CA GLU A 63 -20.36 -3.09 -11.33
C GLU A 63 -21.66 -3.78 -10.92
N TYR A 64 -22.16 -3.52 -9.70
CA TYR A 64 -23.42 -4.09 -9.22
C TYR A 64 -24.63 -3.65 -10.04
N CYS A 65 -24.69 -2.38 -10.45
CA CYS A 65 -25.73 -1.83 -11.31
C CYS A 65 -25.68 -2.43 -12.72
N ILE A 66 -24.48 -2.60 -13.31
CA ILE A 66 -24.30 -3.23 -14.63
C ILE A 66 -24.70 -4.71 -14.60
N ILE A 67 -24.37 -5.43 -13.53
CA ILE A 67 -24.82 -6.82 -13.36
C ILE A 67 -26.35 -6.85 -13.23
N SER A 68 -26.94 -6.00 -12.38
CA SER A 68 -28.39 -5.99 -12.17
C SER A 68 -29.21 -5.62 -13.41
N THR A 69 -28.67 -4.79 -14.33
CA THR A 69 -29.35 -4.47 -15.60
C THR A 69 -29.19 -5.54 -16.67
N LYS A 70 -28.16 -6.39 -16.57
CA LYS A 70 -27.92 -7.50 -17.52
C LYS A 70 -28.81 -8.72 -17.28
N TRP A 71 -29.39 -8.83 -16.08
CA TRP A 71 -30.34 -9.89 -15.69
C TRP A 71 -31.81 -9.42 -15.67
N ARG A 72 -32.11 -8.26 -16.26
CA ARG A 72 -33.48 -7.75 -16.43
C ARG A 72 -33.92 -7.84 -17.88
#